data_AF-A0A2E8DE87-F1
#
_entry.id   AF-A0A2E8DE87-F1
#
_cell.length_a   1.000
_cell.length_b   1.000
_cell.length_c   1.000
_cell.angle_alpha   90.00
_cell.angle_beta   90.00
_cell.angle_gamma   90.00
#
_symmetry.space_group_name_H-M   'P 1'
#
loop_
_entity.id
_entity.type
_entity.pdbx_description
1 polymer ?
#
loop_
_entity_poly.entity_id
_entity_poly.type
_entity_poly.pdbx_seq_one_letter_code
_entity_poly.pdbx_strand_id
1 'polypeptide(L)'
;MSSHPSPTSIPDTCDNARVDDELNPAQLDVVEQLGAQIEDRPVFADDLRHHLRAALETATAPHLDLLPEGTDLFLNKHRLAQVHGCETLLVADEAEEFEWKVPIARGTIVHKAVELAVNWRREIEPPTIVDEALARFEQDSDSLGHWLRGCGEAERAELRSESLDSFTKYLECWPPLKPAWRPVTESRLRAELCDGRLILAGKVDLTLGAAQGQRAGKVLVDFKTGGFAPVHREDLRFYALVEALRIGVPPRLLASYYLDQAHFAPEVVTEETLMATVARIADGVGRLTSLLHGDRSPGKLVGPACRWCPVIDTCHEGTMHLGELDGR
;
A
#
# COMPACT_ATOMS: atom_id res chain seq x y z
N MET A 1 39.20 60.78 21.60
CA MET A 1 37.83 60.43 22.01
C MET A 1 37.00 60.33 20.74
N SER A 2 36.88 59.12 20.20
CA SER A 2 36.03 58.84 19.03
C SER A 2 35.35 57.51 19.29
N SER A 3 34.05 57.59 19.55
CA SER A 3 33.12 56.51 19.87
C SER A 3 32.75 55.75 18.59
N HIS A 4 33.01 54.45 18.57
CA HIS A 4 32.47 53.53 17.56
C HIS A 4 31.03 53.13 17.94
N PRO A 5 30.08 53.06 17.00
CA PRO A 5 28.74 52.56 17.27
C PRO A 5 28.76 51.02 17.32
N SER A 6 28.03 50.45 18.28
CA SER A 6 27.78 49.02 18.43
C SER A 6 26.95 48.48 17.26
N PRO A 7 27.16 47.23 16.81
CA PRO A 7 26.32 46.65 15.78
C PRO A 7 24.96 46.27 16.36
N THR A 8 23.94 46.78 15.69
CA THR A 8 22.50 46.56 15.87
C THR A 8 22.18 45.08 16.06
N SER A 9 21.46 44.79 17.16
CA SER A 9 20.80 43.52 17.44
C SER A 9 19.92 43.08 16.28
N ILE A 10 20.23 41.92 15.71
CA ILE A 10 19.34 41.19 14.79
C ILE A 10 18.13 40.74 15.61
N PRO A 11 16.88 40.98 15.17
CA PRO A 11 15.72 40.48 15.88
C PRO A 11 15.68 38.95 15.77
N ASP A 12 15.91 38.28 16.89
CA ASP A 12 15.52 36.90 17.15
C ASP A 12 14.00 36.79 17.00
N THR A 13 13.55 36.49 15.78
CA THR A 13 12.19 36.02 15.51
C THR A 13 12.30 34.85 14.54
N CYS A 14 12.95 33.78 14.99
CA CYS A 14 12.59 32.45 14.55
C CYS A 14 11.23 32.13 15.18
N ASP A 15 10.17 32.70 14.61
CA ASP A 15 8.80 32.41 14.99
C ASP A 15 8.43 31.03 14.43
N ASN A 16 9.05 29.98 14.99
CA ASN A 16 8.56 28.61 14.93
C ASN A 16 7.38 28.46 15.91
N ALA A 17 6.45 29.41 15.89
CA ALA A 17 5.14 29.24 16.49
C ALA A 17 4.45 28.14 15.66
N ARG A 18 4.54 26.90 16.17
CA ARG A 18 3.61 25.84 15.80
C ARG A 18 2.22 26.41 16.01
N VAL A 19 1.56 26.78 14.92
CA VAL A 19 0.12 26.94 14.94
C VAL A 19 -0.40 25.58 15.39
N ASP A 20 -1.03 25.52 16.57
CA ASP A 20 -1.99 24.45 16.83
C ASP A 20 -3.13 24.71 15.84
N ASP A 21 -2.92 24.28 14.58
CA ASP A 21 -3.89 24.46 13.51
C ASP A 21 -5.16 23.74 13.92
N GLU A 22 -6.25 24.50 14.00
CA GLU A 22 -7.59 23.97 14.20
C GLU A 22 -7.86 22.99 13.06
N LEU A 23 -7.84 21.69 13.37
CA LEU A 23 -8.07 20.63 12.39
C LEU A 23 -9.44 20.84 11.75
N ASN A 24 -9.50 20.72 10.43
CA ASN A 24 -10.78 20.78 9.74
C ASN A 24 -11.61 19.50 10.00
N PRO A 25 -12.91 19.47 9.66
CA PRO A 25 -13.76 18.32 9.91
C PRO A 25 -13.23 16.99 9.35
N ALA A 26 -12.71 16.97 8.12
CA ALA A 26 -12.17 15.75 7.51
C ALA A 26 -10.95 15.21 8.29
N GLN A 27 -10.07 16.10 8.73
CA GLN A 27 -8.91 15.74 9.54
C GLN A 27 -9.31 15.25 10.94
N LEU A 28 -10.32 15.88 11.56
CA LEU A 28 -10.86 15.45 12.86
C LEU A 28 -11.45 14.04 12.78
N ASP A 29 -12.23 13.75 11.73
CA ASP A 29 -12.82 12.42 11.51
C ASP A 29 -11.73 11.33 11.42
N VAL A 30 -10.60 11.63 10.78
CA VAL A 30 -9.45 10.71 10.72
C VAL A 30 -8.81 10.54 12.09
N VAL A 31 -8.63 11.63 12.85
CA VAL A 31 -8.05 11.56 14.20
C VAL A 31 -8.92 10.75 15.15
N GLU A 32 -10.24 10.91 15.07
CA GLU A 32 -11.19 10.13 15.87
C GLU A 32 -11.06 8.64 15.59
N GLN A 33 -11.01 8.25 14.31
CA GLN A 33 -10.88 6.84 13.90
C GLN A 33 -9.49 6.25 14.17
N LEU A 34 -8.43 7.06 14.07
CA LEU A 34 -7.08 6.66 14.47
C LEU A 34 -6.93 6.59 15.99
N GLY A 35 -7.77 7.25 16.77
CA GLY A 35 -7.68 7.27 18.23
C GLY A 35 -7.87 5.88 18.86
N ALA A 36 -7.08 5.58 19.89
CA ALA A 36 -7.38 4.49 20.83
C ALA A 36 -6.58 4.71 22.12
N GLN A 37 -7.27 4.73 23.26
CA GLN A 37 -6.62 4.70 24.57
C GLN A 37 -5.83 3.39 24.73
N ILE A 38 -4.86 3.37 25.64
CA ILE A 38 -3.97 2.21 25.77
C ILE A 38 -4.76 0.99 26.29
N GLU A 39 -5.66 1.23 27.23
CA GLU A 39 -6.57 0.26 27.85
C GLU A 39 -7.46 -0.46 26.84
N ASP A 40 -7.92 0.24 25.80
CA ASP A 40 -8.83 -0.29 24.77
C ASP A 40 -8.10 -1.11 23.68
N ARG A 41 -6.76 -1.09 23.68
CA ARG A 41 -5.97 -1.79 22.66
C ARG A 41 -5.97 -3.30 22.90
N PRO A 42 -6.13 -4.11 21.84
CA PRO A 42 -6.10 -5.57 21.98
C PRO A 42 -4.73 -6.05 22.44
N VAL A 43 -4.75 -7.11 23.25
CA VAL A 43 -3.57 -7.83 23.70
C VAL A 43 -3.64 -9.23 23.08
N PHE A 44 -2.57 -9.64 22.42
CA PHE A 44 -2.48 -10.92 21.72
C PHE A 44 -1.61 -11.91 22.50
N ALA A 45 -1.87 -13.21 22.35
CA ALA A 45 -1.04 -14.25 22.97
C ALA A 45 0.44 -14.13 22.53
N ASP A 46 1.37 -14.45 23.43
CA ASP A 46 2.83 -14.37 23.18
C ASP A 46 3.33 -15.42 22.18
N ASP A 47 2.58 -16.51 22.02
CA ASP A 47 2.83 -17.58 21.07
C ASP A 47 2.12 -17.41 19.71
N LEU A 48 1.27 -16.39 19.53
CA LEU A 48 0.47 -16.19 18.32
C LEU A 48 1.32 -16.19 17.05
N ARG A 49 2.51 -15.59 17.09
CA ARG A 49 3.48 -15.59 15.98
C ARG A 49 3.83 -17.01 15.53
N HIS A 50 4.07 -17.89 16.49
CA HIS A 50 4.46 -19.28 16.24
C HIS A 50 3.28 -20.06 15.67
N HIS A 51 2.07 -19.84 16.19
CA HIS A 51 0.85 -20.43 15.64
C HIS A 51 0.57 -19.98 14.20
N LEU A 52 0.67 -18.68 13.90
CA LEU A 52 0.47 -18.15 12.55
C LEU A 52 1.51 -18.69 11.57
N ARG A 53 2.79 -18.73 11.96
CA ARG A 53 3.87 -19.31 11.13
C ARG A 53 3.61 -20.79 10.87
N ALA A 54 3.35 -21.58 11.91
CA ALA A 54 3.13 -23.02 11.78
C ALA A 54 1.92 -23.32 10.90
N ALA A 55 0.81 -22.58 11.08
CA ALA A 55 -0.38 -22.73 10.25
C ALA A 55 -0.09 -22.45 8.77
N LEU A 56 0.65 -21.37 8.50
CA LEU A 56 1.00 -20.98 7.14
C LEU A 56 1.96 -21.98 6.48
N GLU A 57 3.04 -22.35 7.16
CA GLU A 57 4.02 -23.32 6.65
C GLU A 57 3.39 -24.71 6.43
N THR A 58 2.56 -25.17 7.36
CA THR A 58 1.83 -26.44 7.22
C THR A 58 0.89 -26.43 6.02
N ALA A 59 0.16 -25.32 5.81
CA ALA A 59 -0.79 -25.21 4.72
C ALA A 59 -0.12 -25.01 3.36
N THR A 60 1.03 -24.33 3.29
CA THR A 60 1.71 -24.05 2.02
C THR A 60 2.71 -25.12 1.62
N ALA A 61 3.35 -25.83 2.56
CA ALA A 61 4.42 -26.78 2.26
C ALA A 61 4.05 -27.81 1.16
N PRO A 62 2.88 -28.46 1.19
CA PRO A 62 2.51 -29.43 0.14
C PRO A 62 2.42 -28.83 -1.27
N HIS A 63 2.09 -27.54 -1.37
CA HIS A 63 1.99 -26.84 -2.66
C HIS A 63 3.35 -26.44 -3.22
N LEU A 64 4.36 -26.28 -2.35
CA LEU A 64 5.71 -25.89 -2.74
C LEU A 64 6.47 -27.07 -3.35
N ASP A 65 6.07 -28.32 -3.13
CA ASP A 65 6.72 -29.50 -3.74
C ASP A 65 6.63 -29.51 -5.28
N LEU A 66 5.75 -28.71 -5.87
CA LEU A 66 5.68 -28.48 -7.31
C LEU A 66 6.75 -27.51 -7.84
N LEU A 67 7.40 -26.73 -6.95
CA LEU A 67 8.45 -25.81 -7.35
C LEU A 67 9.71 -26.59 -7.78
N PRO A 68 10.36 -26.21 -8.89
CA PRO A 68 11.67 -26.75 -9.25
C PRO A 68 12.71 -26.60 -8.14
N GLU A 69 13.69 -27.51 -8.10
CA GLU A 69 14.76 -27.46 -7.11
C GLU A 69 15.52 -26.12 -7.17
N GLY A 70 15.79 -25.52 -6.00
CA GLY A 70 16.51 -24.26 -5.89
C GLY A 70 15.68 -23.01 -6.26
N THR A 71 14.38 -23.14 -6.50
CA THR A 71 13.48 -22.01 -6.77
C THR A 71 12.62 -21.66 -5.55
N ASP A 72 12.23 -20.39 -5.47
CA ASP A 72 11.29 -19.88 -4.49
C ASP A 72 10.01 -19.36 -5.16
N LEU A 73 8.93 -19.26 -4.37
CA LEU A 73 7.74 -18.52 -4.76
C LEU A 73 7.72 -17.16 -4.06
N PHE A 74 7.93 -16.10 -4.83
CA PHE A 74 7.69 -14.74 -4.37
C PHE A 74 6.20 -14.36 -4.48
N LEU A 75 5.63 -13.92 -3.36
CA LEU A 75 4.23 -13.51 -3.25
C LEU A 75 4.11 -12.11 -2.65
N ASN A 76 3.38 -11.25 -3.36
CA ASN A 76 2.95 -9.95 -2.88
C ASN A 76 1.42 -9.84 -2.95
N LYS A 77 0.87 -8.74 -2.41
CA LYS A 77 -0.58 -8.52 -2.38
C LYS A 77 -1.22 -8.51 -3.78
N HIS A 78 -0.54 -7.95 -4.78
CA HIS A 78 -1.07 -7.80 -6.14
C HIS A 78 -1.20 -9.15 -6.84
N ARG A 79 -0.15 -9.98 -6.80
CA ARG A 79 -0.15 -11.32 -7.38
C ARG A 79 -1.18 -12.22 -6.68
N LEU A 80 -1.33 -12.07 -5.36
CA LEU A 80 -2.34 -12.77 -4.59
C LEU A 80 -3.77 -12.33 -4.94
N ALA A 81 -3.98 -11.04 -5.22
CA ALA A 81 -5.24 -10.52 -5.70
C ALA A 81 -5.58 -11.03 -7.10
N GLN A 82 -4.62 -10.99 -8.04
CA GLN A 82 -4.81 -11.42 -9.42
C GLN A 82 -5.17 -12.90 -9.52
N VAL A 83 -4.46 -13.79 -8.80
CA VAL A 83 -4.73 -15.24 -8.88
C VAL A 83 -6.12 -15.61 -8.35
N HIS A 84 -6.64 -14.89 -7.37
CA HIS A 84 -8.01 -15.07 -6.88
C HIS A 84 -9.06 -14.34 -7.73
N GLY A 85 -8.65 -13.28 -8.43
CA GLY A 85 -9.52 -12.48 -9.28
C GLY A 85 -9.84 -13.16 -10.60
N CYS A 86 -8.83 -13.57 -11.36
CA CYS A 86 -8.98 -14.38 -12.58
C CYS A 86 -7.61 -14.93 -12.99
N GLU A 87 -7.44 -16.26 -12.97
CA GLU A 87 -6.16 -16.91 -13.30
C GLU A 87 -5.81 -16.69 -14.78
N THR A 88 -6.79 -16.63 -15.69
CA THR A 88 -6.54 -16.30 -17.10
C THR A 88 -6.03 -14.89 -17.28
N LEU A 89 -6.56 -13.91 -16.53
CA LEU A 89 -6.06 -12.54 -16.58
C LEU A 89 -4.63 -12.47 -16.04
N LEU A 90 -4.35 -13.12 -14.91
CA LEU A 90 -3.00 -13.20 -14.36
C LEU A 90 -1.99 -13.72 -15.40
N VAL A 91 -2.30 -14.84 -16.06
CA VAL A 91 -1.40 -15.44 -17.06
C VAL A 91 -1.22 -14.54 -18.27
N ALA A 92 -2.28 -13.85 -18.70
CA ALA A 92 -2.19 -12.90 -19.81
C ALA A 92 -1.33 -11.68 -19.44
N ASP A 93 -1.55 -11.10 -18.26
CA ASP A 93 -0.77 -9.96 -17.74
C ASP A 93 0.72 -10.33 -17.55
N GLU A 94 1.04 -11.54 -17.08
CA GLU A 94 2.43 -12.02 -16.93
C GLU A 94 3.13 -12.25 -18.28
N ALA A 95 2.36 -12.45 -19.37
CA ALA A 95 2.89 -12.63 -20.72
C ALA A 95 3.09 -11.31 -21.49
N GLU A 96 2.41 -10.23 -21.07
CA GLU A 96 2.55 -8.91 -21.68
C GLU A 96 3.74 -8.13 -21.10
N GLU A 97 4.36 -7.31 -21.94
CA GLU A 97 5.32 -6.33 -21.45
C GLU A 97 4.56 -5.22 -20.71
N PHE A 98 4.89 -5.01 -19.43
CA PHE A 98 4.27 -3.97 -18.63
C PHE A 98 4.51 -2.58 -19.25
N GLU A 99 3.44 -1.83 -19.42
CA GLU A 99 3.45 -0.47 -19.93
C GLU A 99 2.96 0.53 -18.88
N TRP A 100 3.73 1.60 -18.67
CA TRP A 100 3.31 2.71 -17.83
C TRP A 100 2.25 3.57 -18.53
N LYS A 101 1.21 3.93 -17.77
CA LYS A 101 0.18 4.89 -18.16
C LYS A 101 0.01 5.91 -17.05
N VAL A 102 -0.48 7.10 -17.39
CA VAL A 102 -0.70 8.20 -16.44
C VAL A 102 -1.41 7.75 -15.15
N PRO A 103 -2.52 6.98 -15.19
CA PRO A 103 -3.21 6.56 -13.97
C PRO A 103 -2.37 5.66 -13.04
N ILE A 104 -1.50 4.83 -13.61
CA ILE A 104 -0.62 3.93 -12.85
C ILE A 104 0.55 4.72 -12.25
N ALA A 105 1.18 5.58 -13.07
CA ALA A 105 2.27 6.44 -12.63
C ALA A 105 1.83 7.39 -11.51
N ARG A 106 0.61 7.96 -11.61
CA ARG A 106 0.04 8.88 -10.61
C ARG A 106 0.12 8.32 -9.19
N GLY A 107 -0.32 7.07 -8.98
CA GLY A 107 -0.27 6.44 -7.65
C GLY A 107 1.14 6.44 -7.07
N THR A 108 2.13 6.07 -7.88
CA THR A 108 3.54 6.04 -7.50
C THR A 108 4.08 7.44 -7.17
N ILE A 109 3.74 8.46 -7.97
CA ILE A 109 4.14 9.85 -7.73
C ILE A 109 3.52 10.37 -6.43
N VAL A 110 2.23 10.13 -6.19
CA VAL A 110 1.52 10.58 -4.98
C VAL A 110 2.09 9.94 -3.73
N HIS A 111 2.36 8.63 -3.74
CA HIS A 111 2.99 7.96 -2.59
C HIS A 111 4.39 8.53 -2.28
N LYS A 112 5.20 8.80 -3.31
CA LYS A 112 6.48 9.48 -3.13
C LYS A 112 6.31 10.91 -2.61
N ALA A 113 5.30 11.66 -3.08
CA ALA A 113 5.00 12.99 -2.58
C ALA A 113 4.63 12.96 -1.08
N VAL A 114 3.81 11.99 -0.65
CA VAL A 114 3.50 11.76 0.77
C VAL A 114 4.76 11.42 1.57
N GLU A 115 5.59 10.51 1.08
CA GLU A 115 6.88 10.15 1.70
C GLU A 115 7.77 11.39 1.91
N LEU A 116 7.92 12.22 0.88
CA LEU A 116 8.68 13.46 0.92
C LEU A 116 8.08 14.43 1.93
N ALA A 117 6.76 14.66 1.88
CA ALA A 117 6.04 15.58 2.74
C ALA A 117 6.20 15.25 4.23
N VAL A 118 6.11 13.97 4.61
CA VAL A 118 6.27 13.52 6.00
C VAL A 118 7.67 13.81 6.55
N ASN A 119 8.68 13.84 5.67
CA ASN A 119 10.08 14.08 6.04
C ASN A 119 10.56 15.49 5.64
N TRP A 120 9.66 16.33 5.12
CA TRP A 120 10.00 17.65 4.61
C TRP A 120 10.28 18.61 5.77
N ARG A 121 11.38 19.36 5.68
CA ARG A 121 11.82 20.28 6.74
C ARG A 121 11.42 21.74 6.48
N ARG A 122 10.89 22.02 5.30
CA ARG A 122 10.45 23.35 4.88
C ARG A 122 8.93 23.40 4.86
N GLU A 123 8.38 24.56 4.54
CA GLU A 123 6.96 24.67 4.18
C GLU A 123 6.63 23.73 3.01
N ILE A 124 5.46 23.09 3.10
CA ILE A 124 4.98 22.15 2.10
C ILE A 124 4.21 22.96 1.05
N GLU A 125 4.83 23.13 -0.11
CA GLU A 125 4.18 23.67 -1.30
C GLU A 125 3.81 22.48 -2.22
N PRO A 126 2.51 22.19 -2.45
CA PRO A 126 2.10 20.98 -3.16
C PRO A 126 2.74 20.81 -4.55
N PRO A 127 2.81 21.86 -5.40
CA PRO A 127 3.48 21.76 -6.70
C PRO A 127 4.96 21.40 -6.56
N THR A 128 5.66 22.01 -5.61
CA THR A 128 7.08 21.77 -5.35
C THR A 128 7.34 20.32 -4.94
N ILE A 129 6.51 19.75 -4.05
CA ILE A 129 6.68 18.34 -3.63
C ILE A 129 6.42 17.36 -4.80
N VAL A 130 5.41 17.62 -5.63
CA VAL A 130 5.11 16.78 -6.80
C VAL A 130 6.24 16.86 -7.82
N ASP A 131 6.78 18.06 -8.08
CA ASP A 131 7.89 18.25 -8.99
C ASP A 131 9.16 17.55 -8.50
N GLU A 132 9.43 17.57 -7.19
CA GLU A 132 10.53 16.82 -6.57
C GLU A 132 10.31 15.30 -6.68
N ALA A 133 9.09 14.80 -6.48
CA ALA A 133 8.77 13.39 -6.66
C ALA A 133 8.99 12.92 -8.11
N LEU A 134 8.55 13.72 -9.09
CA LEU A 134 8.79 13.46 -10.52
C LEU A 134 10.29 13.46 -10.85
N ALA A 135 11.02 14.49 -10.39
CA ALA A 135 12.45 14.62 -10.63
C ALA A 135 13.26 13.45 -10.06
N ARG A 136 12.84 12.91 -8.90
CA ARG A 136 13.46 11.71 -8.30
C ARG A 136 13.32 10.48 -9.19
N PHE A 137 12.09 10.17 -9.62
CA PHE A 137 11.86 9.00 -10.46
C PHE A 137 12.46 9.16 -11.87
N GLU A 138 12.50 10.38 -12.40
CA GLU A 138 13.14 10.64 -13.70
C GLU A 138 14.66 10.39 -13.69
N GLN A 139 15.31 10.51 -12.52
CA GLN A 139 16.73 10.19 -12.35
C GLN A 139 16.97 8.70 -12.12
N ASP A 140 15.95 7.95 -11.68
CA ASP A 140 16.06 6.52 -11.47
C ASP A 140 16.21 5.77 -12.81
N SER A 141 16.96 4.67 -12.78
CA SER A 141 17.17 3.77 -13.91
C SER A 141 16.03 2.77 -14.12
N ASP A 142 15.01 2.83 -13.26
CA ASP A 142 13.87 1.90 -13.28
C ASP A 142 12.91 2.22 -14.43
N SER A 143 11.96 1.31 -14.69
CA SER A 143 11.03 1.42 -15.82
C SER A 143 10.20 2.72 -15.81
N LEU A 144 9.82 3.21 -14.63
CA LEU A 144 9.11 4.49 -14.50
C LEU A 144 9.97 5.67 -14.96
N GLY A 145 11.23 5.70 -14.55
CA GLY A 145 12.17 6.74 -14.96
C GLY A 145 12.41 6.73 -16.47
N HIS A 146 12.52 5.54 -17.07
CA HIS A 146 12.58 5.41 -18.53
C HIS A 146 11.33 5.96 -19.21
N TRP A 147 10.14 5.61 -18.73
CA TRP A 147 8.89 6.12 -19.27
C TRP A 147 8.74 7.64 -19.11
N LEU A 148 9.07 8.21 -17.95
CA LEU A 148 9.01 9.66 -17.70
C LEU A 148 9.91 10.47 -18.64
N ARG A 149 11.06 9.92 -19.04
CA ARG A 149 11.97 10.54 -20.01
C ARG A 149 11.47 10.44 -21.46
N GLY A 150 10.60 9.48 -21.74
CA GLY A 150 10.06 9.19 -23.07
C GLY A 150 8.63 9.68 -23.32
N CYS A 151 7.85 9.95 -22.28
CA CYS A 151 6.46 10.36 -22.41
C CYS A 151 6.33 11.74 -23.05
N GLY A 152 5.22 11.96 -23.76
CA GLY A 152 4.97 13.26 -24.38
C GLY A 152 4.70 14.37 -23.36
N GLU A 153 4.85 15.63 -23.78
CA GLU A 153 4.57 16.79 -22.92
C GLU A 153 3.13 16.79 -22.38
N ALA A 154 2.17 16.31 -23.19
CA ALA A 154 0.77 16.21 -22.78
C ALA A 154 0.57 15.20 -21.63
N GLU A 155 1.12 13.99 -21.76
CA GLU A 155 1.04 12.95 -20.72
C GLU A 155 1.76 13.39 -19.44
N ARG A 156 2.90 14.09 -19.59
CA ARG A 156 3.66 14.63 -18.46
C ARG A 156 2.86 15.70 -17.72
N ALA A 157 2.24 16.62 -18.45
CA ALA A 157 1.39 17.66 -17.87
C ALA A 157 0.16 17.06 -17.18
N GLU A 158 -0.47 16.05 -17.78
CA GLU A 158 -1.61 15.31 -17.21
C GLU A 158 -1.21 14.60 -15.92
N LEU A 159 -0.12 13.83 -15.92
CA LEU A 159 0.40 13.15 -14.74
C LEU A 159 0.69 14.12 -13.60
N ARG A 160 1.35 15.25 -13.91
CA ARG A 160 1.64 16.29 -12.92
C ARG A 160 0.35 16.87 -12.33
N SER A 161 -0.62 17.18 -13.19
CA SER A 161 -1.92 17.73 -12.78
C SER A 161 -2.69 16.77 -11.87
N GLU A 162 -2.83 15.49 -12.26
CA GLU A 162 -3.54 14.49 -11.47
C GLU A 162 -2.84 14.17 -10.14
N SER A 163 -1.51 14.13 -10.15
CA SER A 163 -0.71 13.91 -8.93
C SER A 163 -0.85 15.08 -7.96
N LEU A 164 -0.85 16.31 -8.48
CA LEU A 164 -1.06 17.53 -7.70
C LEU A 164 -2.44 17.57 -7.05
N ASP A 165 -3.51 17.25 -7.81
CA ASP A 165 -4.86 17.17 -7.27
C ASP A 165 -4.96 16.12 -6.13
N SER A 166 -4.46 14.91 -6.37
CA SER A 166 -4.48 13.83 -5.37
C SER A 166 -3.67 14.17 -4.11
N PHE A 167 -2.48 14.76 -4.28
CA PHE A 167 -1.62 15.14 -3.17
C PHE A 167 -2.17 16.35 -2.39
N THR A 168 -2.82 17.30 -3.07
CA THR A 168 -3.50 18.41 -2.40
C THR A 168 -4.66 17.90 -1.54
N LYS A 169 -5.47 16.98 -2.06
CA LYS A 169 -6.53 16.31 -1.28
C LYS A 169 -6.00 15.59 -0.05
N TYR A 170 -4.83 14.94 -0.16
CA TYR A 170 -4.15 14.36 0.99
C TYR A 170 -3.85 15.41 2.06
N LEU A 171 -3.25 16.55 1.69
CA LEU A 171 -2.92 17.60 2.66
C LEU A 171 -4.17 18.24 3.30
N GLU A 172 -5.24 18.40 2.53
CA GLU A 172 -6.49 18.95 3.02
C GLU A 172 -7.23 18.00 3.96
N CYS A 173 -7.23 16.69 3.68
CA CYS A 173 -8.11 15.75 4.39
C CYS A 173 -7.38 14.87 5.42
N TRP A 174 -6.08 14.64 5.27
CA TRP A 174 -5.29 13.85 6.22
C TRP A 174 -4.67 14.76 7.30
N PRO A 175 -4.77 14.40 8.59
CA PRO A 175 -4.26 15.25 9.65
C PRO A 175 -2.73 15.33 9.63
N PRO A 176 -2.14 16.49 9.99
CA PRO A 176 -0.70 16.61 10.17
C PRO A 176 -0.15 15.54 11.13
N LEU A 177 0.86 14.80 10.67
CA LEU A 177 1.43 13.70 11.45
C LEU A 177 2.29 14.23 12.60
N LYS A 178 1.99 13.76 13.81
CA LYS A 178 2.74 14.12 15.02
C LYS A 178 3.94 13.18 15.20
N PRO A 179 5.13 13.67 15.60
CA PRO A 179 6.29 12.80 15.88
C PRO A 179 5.98 11.69 16.91
N ALA A 180 5.12 11.98 17.90
CA ALA A 180 4.68 11.02 18.91
C ALA A 180 3.92 9.81 18.32
N TRP A 181 3.34 9.95 17.13
CA TRP A 181 2.67 8.87 16.41
C TRP A 181 3.65 7.93 15.70
N ARG A 182 4.96 8.24 15.70
CA ARG A 182 6.01 7.44 15.05
C ARG A 182 5.68 7.09 13.59
N PRO A 183 5.40 8.08 12.73
CA PRO A 183 5.07 7.82 11.34
C PRO A 183 6.28 7.23 10.60
N VAL A 184 6.03 6.17 9.84
CA VAL A 184 7.01 5.59 8.90
C VAL A 184 6.29 5.35 7.59
N THR A 185 6.73 6.04 6.54
CA THR A 185 6.20 5.90 5.19
C THR A 185 6.94 4.81 4.42
N GLU A 186 6.29 4.21 3.43
CA GLU A 186 6.90 3.26 2.49
C GLU A 186 7.62 2.09 3.18
N SER A 187 7.07 1.62 4.30
CA SER A 187 7.71 0.62 5.15
C SER A 187 7.68 -0.76 4.50
N ARG A 188 8.86 -1.32 4.21
CA ARG A 188 9.00 -2.66 3.63
C ARG A 188 8.77 -3.75 4.68
N LEU A 189 7.98 -4.74 4.30
CA LEU A 189 7.68 -5.94 5.07
C LEU A 189 8.19 -7.17 4.31
N ARG A 190 8.74 -8.14 5.04
CA ARG A 190 9.20 -9.42 4.48
C ARG A 190 9.07 -10.52 5.53
N ALA A 191 8.58 -11.68 5.12
CA ALA A 191 8.63 -12.92 5.87
C ALA A 191 9.07 -14.06 4.94
N GLU A 192 10.06 -14.84 5.40
CA GLU A 192 10.51 -16.06 4.74
C GLU A 192 9.99 -17.26 5.51
N LEU A 193 9.45 -18.22 4.76
CA LEU A 193 8.71 -19.38 5.25
C LEU A 193 9.21 -20.63 4.51
N CYS A 194 9.02 -21.79 5.12
CA CYS A 194 9.40 -23.08 4.51
C CYS A 194 10.87 -23.06 4.02
N ASP A 195 11.79 -22.68 4.90
CA ASP A 195 13.23 -22.56 4.61
C ASP A 195 13.56 -21.67 3.40
N GLY A 196 12.78 -20.59 3.21
CA GLY A 196 12.98 -19.62 2.15
C GLY A 196 12.30 -19.95 0.83
N ARG A 197 11.61 -21.10 0.72
CA ARG A 197 10.87 -21.51 -0.49
C ARG A 197 9.62 -20.67 -0.75
N LEU A 198 9.09 -20.01 0.28
CA LEU A 198 8.00 -19.04 0.15
C LEU A 198 8.41 -17.70 0.76
N ILE A 199 8.34 -16.66 -0.06
CA ILE A 199 8.68 -15.29 0.32
C ILE A 199 7.41 -14.45 0.25
N LEU A 200 6.99 -13.93 1.40
CA LEU A 200 5.95 -12.91 1.47
C LEU A 200 6.60 -11.54 1.59
N ALA A 201 6.28 -10.62 0.68
CA ALA A 201 6.84 -9.27 0.74
C ALA A 201 5.83 -8.19 0.34
N GLY A 202 6.05 -7.00 0.87
CA GLY A 202 5.13 -5.89 0.70
C GLY A 202 5.71 -4.55 1.14
N LYS A 203 4.96 -3.49 0.85
CA LYS A 203 5.31 -2.13 1.24
C LYS A 203 4.03 -1.44 1.70
N VAL A 204 4.03 -0.95 2.94
CA VAL A 204 2.90 -0.22 3.52
C VAL A 204 3.14 1.27 3.34
N ASP A 205 2.16 1.99 2.81
CA ASP A 205 2.28 3.43 2.50
C ASP A 205 2.57 4.24 3.77
N LEU A 206 1.86 3.96 4.87
CA LEU A 206 2.09 4.60 6.15
C LEU A 206 1.84 3.64 7.31
N THR A 207 2.79 3.61 8.26
CA THR A 207 2.60 2.96 9.56
C THR A 207 2.66 3.99 10.67
N LEU A 208 1.80 3.82 11.68
CA LEU A 208 1.75 4.66 12.88
C LEU A 208 1.85 3.79 14.13
N GLY A 209 2.51 4.28 15.16
CA GLY A 209 2.58 3.65 16.47
C GLY A 209 3.48 2.42 16.54
N ALA A 210 3.45 1.76 17.70
CA ALA A 210 4.23 0.56 17.98
C ALA A 210 3.52 -0.31 19.01
N ALA A 211 3.85 -1.60 19.06
CA ALA A 211 3.41 -2.49 20.12
C ALA A 211 4.07 -2.13 21.47
N GLN A 212 3.39 -2.46 22.57
CA GLN A 212 3.89 -2.35 23.94
C GLN A 212 3.76 -3.71 24.63
N GLY A 213 4.86 -4.47 24.68
CA GLY A 213 4.77 -5.92 24.97
C GLY A 213 3.81 -6.57 23.99
N GLN A 214 2.85 -7.36 24.50
CA GLN A 214 1.81 -8.02 23.70
C GLN A 214 0.62 -7.14 23.30
N ARG A 215 0.61 -5.88 23.72
CA ARG A 215 -0.47 -4.93 23.41
C ARG A 215 -0.23 -4.30 22.04
N ALA A 216 -1.16 -4.47 21.13
CA ALA A 216 -1.06 -3.91 19.78
C ALA A 216 -1.27 -2.39 19.79
N GLY A 217 -0.33 -1.65 19.21
CA GLY A 217 -0.45 -0.21 19.05
C GLY A 217 -0.17 0.30 17.64
N LYS A 218 0.26 -0.59 16.73
CA LYS A 218 0.58 -0.21 15.36
C LYS A 218 -0.69 -0.13 14.49
N VAL A 219 -0.75 0.85 13.60
CA VAL A 219 -1.78 1.02 12.57
C VAL A 219 -1.10 0.96 11.21
N LEU A 220 -1.70 0.24 10.25
CA LEU A 220 -1.26 0.22 8.85
C LEU A 220 -2.28 0.98 8.00
N VAL A 221 -1.80 1.91 7.18
CA VAL A 221 -2.62 2.75 6.30
C VAL A 221 -2.15 2.56 4.86
N ASP A 222 -3.09 2.39 3.95
CA ASP A 222 -2.88 2.34 2.49
C ASP A 222 -3.74 3.44 1.83
N PHE A 223 -3.08 4.34 1.11
CA PHE A 223 -3.69 5.49 0.46
C PHE A 223 -4.11 5.13 -0.97
N LYS A 224 -5.38 5.37 -1.28
CA LYS A 224 -5.96 5.10 -2.60
C LYS A 224 -6.22 6.39 -3.35
N THR A 225 -5.67 6.49 -4.55
CA THR A 225 -5.93 7.58 -5.50
C THR A 225 -7.13 7.29 -6.43
N GLY A 226 -7.76 6.12 -6.30
CA GLY A 226 -8.94 5.73 -7.06
C GLY A 226 -10.00 5.09 -6.17
N GLY A 227 -11.12 4.69 -6.77
CA GLY A 227 -12.31 4.27 -6.05
C GLY A 227 -12.17 2.99 -5.22
N PHE A 228 -13.20 2.71 -4.42
CA PHE A 228 -13.31 1.51 -3.61
C PHE A 228 -13.24 0.22 -4.44
N ALA A 229 -12.40 -0.71 -4.00
CA ALA A 229 -12.44 -2.10 -4.42
C ALA A 229 -12.36 -3.02 -3.19
N PRO A 230 -13.17 -4.11 -3.11
CA PRO A 230 -13.15 -5.03 -1.97
C PRO A 230 -11.76 -5.58 -1.63
N VAL A 231 -10.94 -5.80 -2.66
CA VAL A 231 -9.56 -6.31 -2.53
C VAL A 231 -8.65 -5.40 -1.72
N HIS A 232 -8.96 -4.10 -1.60
CA HIS A 232 -8.17 -3.16 -0.80
C HIS A 232 -8.10 -3.54 0.68
N ARG A 233 -9.16 -4.16 1.22
CA ARG A 233 -9.14 -4.70 2.59
C ARG A 233 -8.24 -5.92 2.70
N GLU A 234 -8.33 -6.82 1.73
CA GLU A 234 -7.53 -8.05 1.70
C GLU A 234 -6.02 -7.77 1.57
N ASP A 235 -5.67 -6.73 0.82
CA ASP A 235 -4.31 -6.19 0.69
C ASP A 235 -3.70 -5.83 2.05
N LEU A 236 -4.44 -5.09 2.87
CA LEU A 236 -3.98 -4.68 4.20
C LEU A 236 -3.92 -5.85 5.17
N ARG A 237 -4.84 -6.81 5.07
CA ARG A 237 -4.79 -8.05 5.87
C ARG A 237 -3.53 -8.85 5.59
N PHE A 238 -3.11 -8.92 4.33
CA PHE A 238 -1.82 -9.53 3.95
C PHE A 238 -0.66 -8.83 4.68
N TYR A 239 -0.61 -7.50 4.68
CA TYR A 239 0.42 -6.76 5.43
C TYR A 239 0.33 -6.97 6.94
N ALA A 240 -0.87 -7.06 7.51
CA ALA A 240 -1.08 -7.34 8.92
C ALA A 240 -0.46 -8.67 9.35
N LEU A 241 -0.65 -9.71 8.54
CA LEU A 241 -0.07 -11.02 8.79
C LEU A 241 1.47 -11.01 8.68
N VAL A 242 2.03 -10.39 7.63
CA VAL A 242 3.49 -10.29 7.48
C VAL A 242 4.09 -9.49 8.65
N GLU A 243 3.42 -8.42 9.10
CA GLU A 243 3.84 -7.65 10.26
C GLU A 243 3.77 -8.45 11.57
N ALA A 244 2.70 -9.23 11.76
CA ALA A 244 2.55 -10.12 12.91
C ALA A 244 3.66 -11.19 12.96
N LEU A 245 4.03 -11.77 11.82
CA LEU A 245 5.16 -12.72 11.72
C LEU A 245 6.50 -12.06 12.06
N ARG A 246 6.70 -10.80 11.62
CA ARG A 246 7.95 -10.04 11.86
C ARG A 246 8.11 -9.60 13.31
N ILE A 247 7.09 -8.95 13.88
CA ILE A 247 7.16 -8.31 15.20
C ILE A 247 6.74 -9.28 16.31
N GLY A 248 5.78 -10.16 16.03
CA GLY A 248 5.13 -11.05 17.00
C GLY A 248 3.86 -10.50 17.62
N VAL A 249 3.52 -9.26 17.31
CA VAL A 249 2.27 -8.61 17.72
C VAL A 249 1.65 -8.00 16.48
N PRO A 250 0.40 -8.38 16.14
CA PRO A 250 -0.31 -7.78 15.02
C PRO A 250 -0.48 -6.26 15.17
N PRO A 251 -0.67 -5.51 14.07
CA PRO A 251 -1.23 -4.17 14.15
C PRO A 251 -2.64 -4.24 14.78
N ARG A 252 -3.08 -3.16 15.43
CA ARG A 252 -4.44 -3.10 16.02
C ARG A 252 -5.52 -2.73 14.99
N LEU A 253 -5.14 -1.98 13.96
CA LEU A 253 -6.05 -1.35 13.02
C LEU A 253 -5.40 -1.31 11.64
N LEU A 254 -6.21 -1.58 10.62
CA LEU A 254 -5.91 -1.38 9.21
C LEU A 254 -6.83 -0.29 8.69
N ALA A 255 -6.34 0.55 7.78
CA ALA A 255 -7.16 1.57 7.15
C ALA A 255 -6.80 1.73 5.67
N SER A 256 -7.80 1.60 4.81
CA SER A 256 -7.71 2.18 3.47
C SER A 256 -8.24 3.61 3.56
N TYR A 257 -7.49 4.56 3.01
CA TYR A 257 -7.94 5.95 2.91
C TYR A 257 -8.11 6.36 1.45
N TYR A 258 -9.35 6.67 1.07
CA TYR A 258 -9.73 7.04 -0.30
C TYR A 258 -9.63 8.55 -0.46
N LEU A 259 -8.59 9.02 -1.15
CA LEU A 259 -8.26 10.45 -1.28
C LEU A 259 -9.33 11.23 -2.04
N ASP A 260 -9.99 10.60 -3.01
CA ASP A 260 -11.06 11.20 -3.80
C ASP A 260 -12.37 11.41 -3.02
N GLN A 261 -12.59 10.59 -1.99
CA GLN A 261 -13.80 10.59 -1.17
C GLN A 261 -13.58 11.18 0.24
N ALA A 262 -12.34 11.50 0.60
CA ALA A 262 -11.92 11.77 1.98
C ALA A 262 -12.42 10.70 2.98
N HIS A 263 -12.47 9.44 2.53
CA HIS A 263 -13.12 8.37 3.27
C HIS A 263 -12.10 7.45 3.95
N PHE A 264 -12.19 7.35 5.27
CA PHE A 264 -11.43 6.41 6.09
C PHE A 264 -12.22 5.12 6.25
N ALA A 265 -11.66 4.00 5.77
CA ALA A 265 -12.27 2.68 5.85
C ALA A 265 -11.50 1.79 6.83
N PRO A 266 -11.89 1.73 8.12
CA PRO A 266 -11.18 0.97 9.13
C PRO A 266 -11.48 -0.53 9.06
N GLU A 267 -10.55 -1.32 9.58
CA GLU A 267 -10.74 -2.71 9.97
C GLU A 267 -9.90 -3.04 11.21
N VAL A 268 -10.55 -3.47 12.30
CA VAL A 268 -9.86 -3.96 13.50
C VAL A 268 -9.25 -5.33 13.19
N VAL A 269 -8.00 -5.52 13.62
CA VAL A 269 -7.32 -6.80 13.42
C VAL A 269 -7.66 -7.74 14.56
N THR A 270 -8.12 -8.94 14.20
CA THR A 270 -8.38 -10.04 15.13
C THR A 270 -7.59 -11.29 14.71
N GLU A 271 -7.51 -12.27 15.60
CA GLU A 271 -6.88 -13.56 15.27
C GLU A 271 -7.62 -14.26 14.13
N GLU A 272 -8.96 -14.16 14.07
CA GLU A 272 -9.77 -14.71 12.99
C GLU A 272 -9.42 -14.08 11.64
N THR A 273 -9.25 -12.76 11.59
CA THR A 273 -8.82 -12.06 10.36
C THR A 273 -7.44 -12.54 9.90
N LEU A 274 -6.50 -12.77 10.82
CA LEU A 274 -5.17 -13.28 10.49
C LEU A 274 -5.22 -14.72 10.00
N MET A 275 -6.02 -15.58 10.64
CA MET A 275 -6.21 -16.97 10.20
C MET A 275 -6.93 -17.08 8.85
N ALA A 276 -7.92 -16.21 8.59
CA ALA A 276 -8.54 -16.10 7.27
C ALA A 276 -7.52 -15.68 6.20
N THR A 277 -6.58 -14.80 6.56
CA THR A 277 -5.48 -14.39 5.67
C THR A 277 -4.51 -15.53 5.41
N VAL A 278 -4.19 -16.36 6.42
CA VAL A 278 -3.40 -17.59 6.26
C VAL A 278 -4.06 -18.51 5.23
N ALA A 279 -5.37 -18.76 5.37
CA ALA A 279 -6.12 -19.59 4.44
C ALA A 279 -6.09 -19.04 3.00
N ARG A 280 -6.29 -17.72 2.83
CA ARG A 280 -6.22 -17.06 1.52
C ARG A 280 -4.82 -17.16 0.90
N ILE A 281 -3.75 -17.00 1.69
CA ILE A 281 -2.38 -17.16 1.18
C ILE A 281 -2.14 -18.62 0.77
N ALA A 282 -2.55 -19.59 1.58
CA ALA A 282 -2.38 -21.00 1.25
C ALA A 282 -3.09 -21.39 -0.07
N ASP A 283 -4.35 -20.99 -0.25
CA ASP A 283 -5.09 -21.20 -1.49
C ASP A 283 -4.39 -20.52 -2.69
N GLY A 284 -3.99 -19.26 -2.52
CA GLY A 284 -3.26 -18.51 -3.54
C GLY A 284 -1.93 -19.15 -3.93
N VAL A 285 -1.15 -19.64 -2.95
CA VAL A 285 0.10 -20.39 -3.21
C VAL A 285 -0.20 -21.66 -4.00
N GLY A 286 -1.21 -22.44 -3.58
CA GLY A 286 -1.61 -23.66 -4.30
C GLY A 286 -2.03 -23.41 -5.75
N ARG A 287 -2.80 -22.33 -5.99
CA ARG A 287 -3.16 -21.90 -7.35
C ARG A 287 -1.94 -21.51 -8.15
N LEU A 288 -1.09 -20.63 -7.61
CA LEU A 288 0.09 -20.12 -8.31
C LEU A 288 1.06 -21.24 -8.66
N THR A 289 1.42 -22.12 -7.74
CA THR A 289 2.34 -23.22 -8.06
C THR A 289 1.76 -24.19 -9.07
N SER A 290 0.46 -24.49 -8.98
CA SER A 290 -0.22 -25.34 -9.96
C SER A 290 -0.31 -24.71 -11.36
N LEU A 291 -0.44 -23.38 -11.46
CA LEU A 291 -0.51 -22.66 -12.74
C LEU A 291 0.87 -22.50 -13.38
N LEU A 292 1.88 -22.19 -12.57
CA LEU A 292 3.24 -21.88 -13.06
C LEU A 292 4.08 -23.12 -13.29
N HIS A 293 3.85 -24.18 -12.52
CA HIS A 293 4.67 -25.38 -12.51
C HIS A 293 3.88 -26.69 -12.59
N GLY A 294 2.54 -26.61 -12.60
CA GLY A 294 1.67 -27.74 -12.88
C GLY A 294 1.07 -27.66 -14.28
N ASP A 295 0.52 -28.79 -14.76
CA ASP A 295 -0.18 -28.87 -16.05
C ASP A 295 -1.64 -28.38 -15.96
N ARG A 296 -1.93 -27.42 -15.06
CA ARG A 296 -3.29 -26.92 -14.82
C ARG A 296 -3.59 -25.75 -15.75
N SER A 297 -4.67 -25.86 -16.53
CA SER A 297 -5.17 -24.72 -17.30
C SER A 297 -5.75 -23.62 -16.39
N PRO A 298 -5.52 -22.32 -16.72
CA PRO A 298 -6.01 -21.21 -15.92
C PRO A 298 -7.53 -21.15 -15.91
N GLY A 299 -8.10 -21.02 -14.71
CA GLY A 299 -9.51 -20.77 -14.51
C GLY A 299 -9.91 -19.33 -14.88
N LYS A 300 -11.14 -19.18 -15.34
CA LYS A 300 -11.75 -17.89 -15.63
C LYS A 300 -12.72 -17.51 -14.53
N LEU A 301 -12.67 -16.26 -14.11
CA LEU A 301 -13.65 -15.66 -13.22
C LEU A 301 -13.96 -14.24 -13.72
N VAL A 302 -15.25 -13.89 -13.71
CA VAL A 302 -15.73 -12.59 -14.19
C VAL A 302 -15.71 -11.56 -13.08
N GLY A 303 -15.43 -10.31 -13.42
CA GLY A 303 -15.44 -9.20 -12.48
C GLY A 303 -15.05 -7.89 -13.13
N PRO A 304 -14.91 -6.80 -12.34
CA PRO A 304 -14.61 -5.47 -12.86
C PRO A 304 -13.35 -5.41 -13.75
N ALA A 305 -12.35 -6.25 -13.45
CA ALA A 305 -11.11 -6.34 -14.21
C ALA A 305 -11.31 -6.80 -15.67
N CYS A 306 -12.45 -7.39 -16.03
CA CYS A 306 -12.77 -7.74 -17.42
C CYS A 306 -12.73 -6.51 -18.35
N ARG A 307 -13.00 -5.30 -17.84
CA ARG A 307 -12.97 -4.04 -18.63
C ARG A 307 -11.58 -3.69 -19.16
N TRP A 308 -10.53 -4.26 -18.58
CA TRP A 308 -9.14 -3.98 -18.93
C TRP A 308 -8.36 -5.26 -19.25
N CYS A 309 -9.06 -6.38 -19.45
CA CYS A 309 -8.46 -7.67 -19.70
C CYS A 309 -7.93 -7.73 -21.14
N PRO A 310 -6.62 -8.01 -21.36
CA PRO A 310 -6.03 -8.01 -22.70
C PRO A 310 -6.59 -9.11 -23.62
N VAL A 311 -7.15 -10.18 -23.06
CA VAL A 311 -7.72 -11.30 -23.81
C VAL A 311 -9.26 -11.25 -23.90
N ILE A 312 -9.86 -10.10 -23.56
CA ILE A 312 -11.34 -9.95 -23.50
C ILE A 312 -12.03 -10.30 -24.82
N ASP A 313 -11.41 -10.00 -25.96
CA ASP A 313 -11.96 -10.25 -27.30
C ASP A 313 -12.15 -11.74 -27.61
N THR A 314 -11.44 -12.62 -26.89
CA THR A 314 -11.52 -14.08 -27.05
C THR A 314 -12.14 -14.76 -25.82
N CYS A 315 -12.51 -14.00 -24.79
CA CYS A 315 -13.01 -14.51 -23.52
C CYS A 315 -14.54 -14.42 -23.46
N HIS A 316 -15.23 -15.50 -23.86
CA HIS A 316 -16.69 -15.57 -23.88
C HIS A 316 -17.34 -15.13 -22.55
N GLU A 317 -16.83 -15.62 -21.43
CA GLU A 317 -17.34 -15.33 -20.09
C GLU A 317 -17.22 -13.84 -19.75
N GLY A 318 -16.09 -13.21 -20.11
CA GLY A 318 -15.84 -11.79 -19.91
C GLY A 318 -16.74 -10.92 -20.80
N THR A 319 -16.87 -11.26 -22.09
CA THR A 319 -17.74 -10.52 -23.02
C THR A 319 -19.20 -10.56 -22.57
N MET A 320 -19.70 -11.74 -22.14
CA MET A 320 -21.05 -11.88 -21.61
C MET A 320 -21.25 -11.02 -20.36
N HIS A 321 -20.30 -11.04 -19.42
CA HIS A 321 -20.36 -10.23 -18.20
C HIS A 321 -20.43 -8.71 -18.49
N LEU A 322 -19.59 -8.21 -19.41
CA LEU A 322 -19.61 -6.80 -19.79
C LEU A 322 -20.91 -6.41 -20.51
N GLY A 323 -21.42 -7.28 -21.39
CA GLY A 323 -22.70 -7.06 -22.05
C GLY A 323 -23.88 -6.95 -21.08
N GLU A 324 -23.90 -7.74 -20.01
CA GLU A 324 -24.92 -7.65 -18.95
C GLU A 324 -24.80 -6.38 -18.10
N LEU A 325 -23.58 -5.86 -17.91
CA LEU A 325 -23.34 -4.64 -17.15
C LEU A 325 -23.70 -3.39 -17.96
N ASP A 326 -23.34 -3.35 -19.24
CA ASP A 326 -23.56 -2.20 -20.11
C ASP A 326 -25.02 -2.13 -20.63
N GLY A 327 -25.77 -3.24 -20.54
CA GLY A 327 -27.20 -3.32 -20.84
C GLY A 327 -28.14 -2.98 -19.68
N ARG A 328 -27.61 -2.60 -18.52
CA ARG A 328 -28.37 -2.14 -17.33
C ARG A 328 -28.25 -0.64 -17.15
#